data_AF-A0A1A7QD09-F1
#
_entry.id   AF-A0A1A7QD09-F1
#
_cell.length_a   1.000
_cell.length_b   1.000
_cell.length_c   1.000
_cell.angle_alpha   90.00
_cell.angle_beta   90.00
_cell.angle_gamma   90.00
#
_symmetry.space_group_name_H-M   'P 1'
#
loop_
_entity.id
_entity.type
_entity.pdbx_description
1 polymer ?
#
loop_
_entity_poly.entity_id
_entity_poly.type
_entity_poly.pdbx_seq_one_letter_code
_entity_poly.pdbx_strand_id
1 'polypeptide(L)'
;MYSKINLTKENIKQQKKNSQEFSSLITAHYKNSNDLVFILENLGALPKSFDANTILHLLDHKNENVRFWTVKTIGKLHSSIYLENLFKVVSEDESTLVKREAVSSIGRKRTREAIPFLVQVLSNHDPKIVCQAIRGLLVFKGDNNIDETLRGLINHENEMVRTIIYKEYYASKQNNNSHLPHAQTFSYLKNVVVHGDVRDTLKYVPDDSIHLTFTSPPYYNARDYSIYPSYKAYLEFLEEVFLETFRITKEGRFLIVNTSPVIIPRISRAHSSKRYPIPFDLHYFLTNMGWEFIDDIVWEKPEYSVKNRIGGFQQHRKPLAYKPNSVTEYLMVYRKNTDKLIDWNIRQYDTQTVNDSKVKDGFETTNIWRISPKSDKIHSAIFPVELCQRVVEYYSFKGDLVFDPFAGSGTLGRTAKKLGRRFFLTEKEEKYFEYMKSLQKNKATLFDEEKTKFLTLTQFKETII
;
A
#
# COMPACT_ATOMS: atom_id res chain seq x y z
N MET A 1 31.24 -36.60 35.54
CA MET A 1 31.31 -35.18 35.93
C MET A 1 31.57 -34.37 34.65
N TYR A 2 30.53 -34.11 33.86
CA TYR A 2 30.67 -33.32 32.63
C TYR A 2 30.55 -31.85 32.99
N SER A 3 31.64 -31.09 32.85
CA SER A 3 31.60 -29.64 32.97
C SER A 3 30.57 -29.10 31.98
N LYS A 4 29.57 -28.35 32.46
CA LYS A 4 28.73 -27.51 31.58
C LYS A 4 29.68 -26.57 30.84
N ILE A 5 30.02 -26.92 29.59
CA ILE A 5 30.68 -25.99 28.68
C ILE A 5 29.70 -24.83 28.54
N ASN A 6 30.05 -23.65 29.05
CA ASN A 6 29.26 -22.46 28.81
C ASN A 6 29.26 -22.21 27.30
N LEU A 7 28.08 -22.31 26.70
CA LEU A 7 27.89 -22.14 25.26
C LEU A 7 27.97 -20.64 24.93
N THR A 8 29.16 -20.18 24.54
CA THR A 8 29.42 -18.77 24.19
C THR A 8 29.76 -18.59 22.72
N LYS A 9 29.55 -17.38 22.19
CA LYS A 9 29.89 -17.04 20.80
C LYS A 9 31.37 -17.23 20.48
N GLU A 10 32.25 -16.99 21.45
CA GLU A 10 33.71 -17.16 21.30
C GLU A 10 34.09 -18.63 21.17
N ASN A 11 33.47 -19.48 22.00
CA ASN A 11 33.69 -20.93 21.95
C ASN A 11 33.28 -21.52 20.58
N ILE A 12 32.08 -21.16 20.09
CA ILE A 12 31.59 -21.57 18.76
C ILE A 12 32.57 -21.14 17.65
N LYS A 13 33.13 -19.93 17.73
CA LYS A 13 34.09 -19.41 16.74
C LYS A 13 35.43 -20.16 16.75
N GLN A 14 35.85 -20.70 17.90
CA GLN A 14 37.07 -21.50 18.00
C GLN A 14 36.82 -22.91 17.46
N GLN A 15 35.80 -23.59 17.97
CA GLN A 15 35.52 -24.99 17.65
C GLN A 15 35.18 -25.23 16.19
N LYS A 16 34.54 -24.27 15.49
CA LYS A 16 34.25 -24.41 14.04
C LYS A 16 35.50 -24.55 13.15
N LYS A 17 36.70 -24.26 13.66
CA LYS A 17 37.96 -24.38 12.90
C LYS A 17 38.43 -25.83 12.79
N ASN A 18 37.98 -26.70 13.70
CA ASN A 18 38.34 -28.11 13.75
C ASN A 18 37.06 -28.95 13.64
N SER A 19 36.93 -29.73 12.56
CA SER A 19 35.72 -30.51 12.28
C SER A 19 35.38 -31.50 13.40
N GLN A 20 36.37 -32.06 14.10
CA GLN A 20 36.16 -33.02 15.18
C GLN A 20 35.63 -32.33 16.46
N GLU A 21 36.18 -31.16 16.79
CA GLU A 21 35.69 -30.34 17.91
C GLU A 21 34.27 -29.84 17.64
N PHE A 22 34.01 -29.38 16.41
CA PHE A 22 32.69 -28.91 16.03
C PHE A 22 31.65 -30.04 16.03
N SER A 23 32.01 -31.22 15.52
CA SER A 23 31.14 -32.40 15.58
C SER A 23 30.84 -32.78 17.04
N SER A 24 31.83 -32.74 17.92
CA SER A 24 31.65 -33.01 19.35
C SER A 24 30.72 -32.01 20.02
N LEU A 25 30.82 -30.72 19.66
CA LEU A 25 29.90 -29.68 20.13
C LEU A 25 28.45 -29.97 19.71
N ILE A 26 28.23 -30.32 18.44
CA ILE A 26 26.89 -30.64 17.94
C ILE A 26 26.32 -31.87 18.66
N THR A 27 27.10 -32.93 18.82
CA THR A 27 26.68 -34.15 19.54
C THR A 27 26.34 -33.85 21.01
N ALA A 28 27.14 -33.03 21.69
CA ALA A 28 26.91 -32.67 23.09
C ALA A 28 25.58 -31.92 23.30
N HIS A 29 25.14 -31.13 22.32
CA HIS A 29 23.92 -30.33 22.40
C HIS A 29 22.75 -30.89 21.58
N TYR A 30 22.88 -32.09 21.00
CA TYR A 30 21.89 -32.67 20.07
C TYR A 30 20.45 -32.72 20.62
N LYS A 31 20.28 -32.93 21.93
CA LYS A 31 18.97 -33.03 22.58
C LYS A 31 18.31 -31.66 22.86
N ASN A 32 19.03 -30.54 22.74
CA ASN A 32 18.53 -29.21 23.04
C ASN A 32 18.48 -28.36 21.77
N SER A 33 17.28 -28.18 21.22
CA SER A 33 17.08 -27.42 19.99
C SER A 33 17.48 -25.95 20.11
N ASN A 34 17.32 -25.32 21.28
CA ASN A 34 17.71 -23.93 21.48
C ASN A 34 19.23 -23.76 21.43
N ASP A 35 19.97 -24.71 22.02
CA ASP A 35 21.43 -24.71 21.97
C ASP A 35 21.93 -24.92 20.53
N LEU A 36 21.33 -25.85 19.78
CA LEU A 36 21.67 -26.09 18.37
C LEU A 36 21.40 -24.85 17.50
N VAL A 37 20.25 -24.19 17.69
CA VAL A 37 19.94 -22.93 16.99
C VAL A 37 20.99 -21.87 17.33
N PHE A 38 21.29 -21.69 18.62
CA PHE A 38 22.28 -20.72 19.06
C PHE A 38 23.67 -21.01 18.46
N ILE A 39 24.09 -22.27 18.38
CA ILE A 39 25.35 -22.68 17.74
C ILE A 39 25.37 -22.27 16.28
N LEU A 40 24.38 -22.73 15.51
CA LEU A 40 24.35 -22.55 14.05
C LEU A 40 24.20 -21.08 13.64
N GLU A 41 23.39 -20.31 14.38
CA GLU A 41 23.20 -18.88 14.18
C GLU A 41 24.52 -18.09 14.35
N ASN A 42 25.35 -18.49 15.33
CA ASN A 42 26.55 -17.76 15.71
C ASN A 42 27.84 -18.25 15.02
N LEU A 43 27.73 -19.12 14.00
CA LEU A 43 28.89 -19.61 13.24
C LEU A 43 29.63 -18.50 12.46
N GLY A 44 28.94 -17.44 12.03
CA GLY A 44 29.53 -16.39 11.18
C GLY A 44 30.08 -16.94 9.85
N ALA A 45 31.23 -16.42 9.41
CA ALA A 45 31.96 -16.90 8.23
C ALA A 45 32.60 -18.27 8.50
N LEU A 46 32.49 -19.20 7.56
CA LEU A 46 33.01 -20.56 7.70
C LEU A 46 34.44 -20.68 7.14
N PRO A 47 35.34 -21.44 7.77
CA PRO A 47 36.64 -21.74 7.19
C PRO A 47 36.48 -22.61 5.93
N LYS A 48 37.41 -22.52 4.97
CA LYS A 48 37.37 -23.34 3.74
C LYS A 48 37.40 -24.84 4.01
N SER A 49 38.01 -25.24 5.13
CA SER A 49 38.09 -26.63 5.61
C SER A 49 36.85 -27.12 6.35
N PHE A 50 35.82 -26.28 6.51
CA PHE A 50 34.62 -26.65 7.25
C PHE A 50 33.88 -27.80 6.55
N ASP A 51 33.70 -28.90 7.27
CA ASP A 51 32.98 -30.08 6.78
C ASP A 51 31.51 -30.06 7.23
N ALA A 52 30.60 -29.82 6.30
CA ALA A 52 29.17 -29.81 6.58
C ALA A 52 28.59 -31.21 6.82
N ASN A 53 29.31 -32.30 6.55
CA ASN A 53 28.87 -33.65 6.91
C ASN A 53 28.58 -33.77 8.42
N THR A 54 29.28 -32.99 9.24
CA THR A 54 29.07 -32.90 10.69
C THR A 54 27.66 -32.46 11.09
N ILE A 55 26.92 -31.78 10.20
CA ILE A 55 25.58 -31.23 10.47
C ILE A 55 24.49 -31.71 9.51
N LEU A 56 24.80 -32.55 8.50
CA LEU A 56 23.80 -33.00 7.53
C LEU A 56 22.61 -33.73 8.19
N HIS A 57 22.87 -34.51 9.22
CA HIS A 57 21.83 -35.20 9.99
C HIS A 57 20.84 -34.25 10.71
N LEU A 58 21.18 -32.97 10.85
CA LEU A 58 20.28 -31.95 11.40
C LEU A 58 19.24 -31.45 10.39
N LEU A 59 19.36 -31.81 9.11
CA LEU A 59 18.34 -31.53 8.10
C LEU A 59 17.03 -32.29 8.37
N ASP A 60 17.09 -33.44 9.06
CA ASP A 60 15.91 -34.23 9.43
C ASP A 60 15.44 -33.95 10.88
N HIS A 61 15.96 -32.89 11.50
CA HIS A 61 15.68 -32.57 12.90
C HIS A 61 14.21 -32.08 13.09
N LYS A 62 13.55 -32.47 14.18
CA LYS A 62 12.12 -32.14 14.45
C LYS A 62 11.82 -30.64 14.53
N ASN A 63 12.77 -29.85 15.03
CA ASN A 63 12.63 -28.40 15.16
C ASN A 63 13.01 -27.68 13.85
N GLU A 64 12.07 -26.89 13.29
CA GLU A 64 12.26 -26.18 12.02
C GLU A 64 13.41 -25.17 12.03
N ASN A 65 13.68 -24.50 13.17
CA ASN A 65 14.75 -23.51 13.26
C ASN A 65 16.13 -24.17 13.18
N VAL A 66 16.27 -25.39 13.73
CA VAL A 66 17.49 -26.18 13.59
C VAL A 66 17.71 -26.54 12.12
N ARG A 67 16.68 -27.02 11.42
CA ARG A 67 16.75 -27.32 9.99
C ARG A 67 17.09 -26.08 9.17
N PHE A 68 16.39 -24.97 9.39
CA PHE A 68 16.62 -23.69 8.72
C PHE A 68 18.08 -23.22 8.84
N TRP A 69 18.62 -23.20 10.07
CA TRP A 69 19.99 -22.76 10.29
C TRP A 69 21.02 -23.75 9.77
N THR A 70 20.71 -25.04 9.73
CA THR A 70 21.54 -26.07 9.09
C THR A 70 21.63 -25.83 7.59
N VAL A 71 20.50 -25.67 6.91
CA VAL A 71 20.42 -25.32 5.48
C VAL A 71 21.21 -24.04 5.19
N LYS A 72 20.98 -22.99 5.98
CA LYS A 72 21.67 -21.71 5.84
C LYS A 72 23.18 -21.85 6.00
N THR A 73 23.64 -22.72 6.90
CA THR A 73 25.05 -23.01 7.12
C THR A 73 25.65 -23.74 5.92
N ILE A 74 24.99 -24.78 5.39
CA ILE A 74 25.41 -25.48 4.17
C ILE A 74 25.47 -24.50 2.98
N GLY A 75 24.50 -23.58 2.89
CA GLY A 75 24.44 -22.56 1.85
C GLY A 75 25.56 -21.51 1.90
N LYS A 76 26.33 -21.41 3.00
CA LYS A 76 27.54 -20.57 3.07
C LYS A 76 28.74 -21.24 2.40
N LEU A 77 28.68 -22.56 2.17
CA LEU A 77 29.75 -23.31 1.53
C LEU A 77 29.64 -23.19 0.01
N HIS A 78 30.76 -22.89 -0.65
CA HIS A 78 30.84 -22.79 -2.11
C HIS A 78 30.79 -24.16 -2.83
N SER A 79 30.95 -25.27 -2.09
CA SER A 79 30.97 -26.61 -2.68
C SER A 79 29.62 -27.02 -3.28
N SER A 80 29.63 -27.56 -4.50
CA SER A 80 28.45 -28.08 -5.20
C SER A 80 27.99 -29.45 -4.68
N ILE A 81 28.80 -30.14 -3.88
CA ILE A 81 28.52 -31.50 -3.38
C ILE A 81 27.23 -31.60 -2.54
N TYR A 82 26.78 -30.47 -1.97
CA TYR A 82 25.58 -30.42 -1.13
C TYR A 82 24.32 -29.98 -1.87
N LEU A 83 24.37 -29.82 -3.20
CA LEU A 83 23.20 -29.40 -3.99
C LEU A 83 22.05 -30.39 -3.86
N GLU A 84 22.33 -31.69 -3.93
CA GLU A 84 21.32 -32.74 -3.77
C GLU A 84 20.70 -32.73 -2.36
N ASN A 85 21.51 -32.56 -1.31
CA ASN A 85 21.00 -32.45 0.06
C ASN A 85 20.08 -31.24 0.21
N LEU A 86 20.46 -30.08 -0.34
CA LEU A 86 19.63 -28.88 -0.31
C LEU A 86 18.36 -29.07 -1.12
N PHE A 87 18.43 -29.72 -2.29
CA PHE A 87 17.27 -29.94 -3.13
C PHE A 87 16.28 -30.93 -2.50
N LYS A 88 16.77 -31.97 -1.83
CA LYS A 88 15.95 -32.88 -1.03
C LYS A 88 15.11 -32.10 0.00
N VAL A 89 15.71 -31.13 0.69
CA VAL A 89 15.00 -30.24 1.62
C VAL A 89 13.91 -29.43 0.91
N VAL A 90 14.18 -28.92 -0.31
CA VAL A 90 13.17 -28.20 -1.10
C VAL A 90 11.97 -29.08 -1.43
N SER A 91 12.19 -30.36 -1.71
CA SER A 91 11.13 -31.32 -2.05
C SER A 91 10.36 -31.84 -0.84
N GLU A 92 11.04 -32.13 0.26
CA GLU A 92 10.48 -32.96 1.35
C GLU A 92 10.11 -32.19 2.63
N ASP A 93 10.72 -31.03 2.92
CA ASP A 93 10.51 -30.37 4.22
C ASP A 93 9.08 -29.81 4.35
N GLU A 94 8.45 -29.95 5.51
CA GLU A 94 7.10 -29.42 5.73
C GLU A 94 7.07 -27.88 5.82
N SER A 95 8.17 -27.24 6.21
CA SER A 95 8.24 -25.80 6.46
C SER A 95 8.61 -25.02 5.19
N THR A 96 7.69 -24.19 4.71
CA THR A 96 7.95 -23.21 3.63
C THR A 96 9.19 -22.35 3.92
N LEU A 97 9.42 -21.99 5.19
CA LEU A 97 10.56 -21.17 5.58
C LEU A 97 11.89 -21.90 5.35
N VAL A 98 11.96 -23.19 5.69
CA VAL A 98 13.14 -24.04 5.47
C VAL A 98 13.33 -24.30 3.97
N LYS A 99 12.26 -24.68 3.25
CA LYS A 99 12.28 -24.85 1.77
C LYS A 99 12.81 -23.61 1.07
N ARG A 100 12.32 -22.42 1.43
CA ARG A 100 12.73 -21.14 0.81
C ARG A 100 14.22 -20.87 1.06
N GLU A 101 14.71 -21.13 2.27
CA GLU A 101 16.13 -20.96 2.58
C GLU A 101 17.00 -21.98 1.82
N ALA A 102 16.50 -23.18 1.56
CA ALA A 102 17.21 -24.18 0.75
C ALA A 102 17.33 -23.72 -0.71
N VAL A 103 16.25 -23.24 -1.33
CA VAL A 103 16.29 -22.62 -2.66
C VAL A 103 17.23 -21.41 -2.69
N SER A 104 17.16 -20.55 -1.67
CA SER A 104 18.08 -19.41 -1.55
C SER A 104 19.54 -19.87 -1.46
N SER A 105 19.81 -20.93 -0.69
CA SER A 105 21.14 -21.52 -0.52
C SER A 105 21.69 -22.11 -1.82
N ILE A 106 20.84 -22.78 -2.61
CA ILE A 106 21.18 -23.26 -3.95
C ILE A 106 21.53 -22.07 -4.86
N GLY A 107 20.67 -21.04 -4.92
CA GLY A 107 20.90 -19.86 -5.75
C GLY A 107 22.13 -19.04 -5.39
N ARG A 108 22.48 -18.96 -4.09
CA ARG A 108 23.69 -18.25 -3.62
C ARG A 108 25.00 -18.88 -4.10
N LYS A 109 24.99 -20.14 -4.53
CA LYS A 109 26.19 -20.79 -5.09
C LYS A 109 26.58 -20.19 -6.44
N ARG A 110 25.62 -19.70 -7.23
CA ARG A 110 25.84 -19.05 -8.53
C ARG A 110 26.67 -19.89 -9.52
N THR A 111 26.48 -21.22 -9.47
CA THR A 111 27.17 -22.15 -10.36
C THR A 111 26.19 -22.75 -11.37
N ARG A 112 26.69 -23.21 -12.53
CA ARG A 112 25.82 -23.78 -13.57
C ARG A 112 25.16 -25.09 -13.14
N GLU A 113 25.79 -25.84 -12.24
CA GLU A 113 25.25 -27.07 -11.64
C GLU A 113 23.99 -26.81 -10.81
N ALA A 114 23.80 -25.57 -10.30
CA ALA A 114 22.60 -25.21 -9.54
C ALA A 114 21.37 -24.94 -10.42
N ILE A 115 21.57 -24.65 -11.71
CA ILE A 115 20.49 -24.23 -12.63
C ILE A 115 19.40 -25.30 -12.76
N PRO A 116 19.70 -26.59 -13.03
CA PRO A 116 18.66 -27.62 -13.19
C PRO A 116 17.76 -27.74 -11.96
N PHE A 117 18.35 -27.66 -10.76
CA PHE A 117 17.61 -27.68 -9.51
C PHE A 117 16.67 -26.46 -9.41
N LEU A 118 17.16 -25.25 -9.68
CA LEU A 118 16.34 -24.04 -9.62
C LEU A 118 15.22 -24.03 -10.67
N VAL A 119 15.48 -24.54 -11.88
CA VAL A 119 14.45 -24.68 -12.92
C VAL A 119 13.36 -25.65 -12.49
N GLN A 120 13.72 -26.79 -11.88
CA GLN A 120 12.75 -27.75 -11.35
C GLN A 120 11.86 -27.13 -10.25
N VAL A 121 12.40 -26.21 -9.46
CA VAL A 121 11.64 -25.50 -8.41
C VAL A 121 10.58 -24.56 -8.99
N LEU A 122 10.69 -24.12 -10.25
CA LEU A 122 9.69 -23.22 -10.86
C LEU A 122 8.29 -23.84 -10.97
N SER A 123 8.19 -25.17 -10.94
CA SER A 123 6.90 -25.90 -10.95
C SER A 123 6.29 -26.10 -9.56
N ASN A 124 6.85 -25.48 -8.51
CA ASN A 124 6.36 -25.63 -7.14
C ASN A 124 5.04 -24.84 -6.93
N HIS A 125 4.10 -25.42 -6.19
CA HIS A 125 2.83 -24.75 -5.88
C HIS A 125 2.95 -23.55 -4.92
N ASP A 126 4.00 -23.48 -4.10
CA ASP A 126 4.23 -22.36 -3.19
C ASP A 126 4.91 -21.20 -3.95
N PRO A 127 4.23 -20.07 -4.17
CA PRO A 127 4.79 -18.97 -4.94
C PRO A 127 6.00 -18.32 -4.26
N LYS A 128 6.16 -18.42 -2.93
CA LYS A 128 7.36 -17.91 -2.24
C LYS A 128 8.60 -18.71 -2.62
N ILE A 129 8.43 -20.00 -2.86
CA ILE A 129 9.49 -20.92 -3.29
C ILE A 129 9.84 -20.64 -4.76
N VAL A 130 8.83 -20.52 -5.63
CA VAL A 130 9.00 -20.15 -7.04
C VAL A 130 9.71 -18.79 -7.18
N CYS A 131 9.25 -17.76 -6.48
CA CYS A 131 9.88 -16.44 -6.50
C CYS A 131 11.34 -16.49 -6.04
N GLN A 132 11.67 -17.34 -5.06
CA GLN A 132 13.04 -17.49 -4.60
C GLN A 132 13.94 -18.19 -5.64
N ALA A 133 13.38 -19.13 -6.42
CA ALA A 133 14.09 -19.76 -7.53
C ALA A 133 14.32 -18.80 -8.68
N ILE A 134 13.31 -18.00 -9.05
CA ILE A 134 13.43 -16.92 -10.05
C ILE A 134 14.58 -15.98 -9.67
N ARG A 135 14.65 -15.54 -8.40
CA ARG A 135 15.76 -14.70 -7.91
C ARG A 135 17.13 -15.36 -8.05
N GLY A 136 17.22 -16.68 -7.87
CA GLY A 136 18.45 -17.44 -8.08
C GLY A 136 18.85 -17.51 -9.55
N LEU A 137 17.88 -17.73 -10.44
CA LEU A 137 18.08 -17.83 -11.89
C LEU A 137 18.42 -16.49 -12.54
N LEU A 138 17.84 -15.39 -12.06
CA LEU A 138 18.09 -14.02 -12.56
C LEU A 138 19.57 -13.58 -12.45
N VAL A 139 20.38 -14.24 -11.62
CA VAL A 139 21.84 -14.02 -11.59
C VAL A 139 22.50 -14.37 -12.93
N PHE A 140 21.88 -15.26 -13.71
CA PHE A 140 22.33 -15.72 -15.02
C PHE A 140 21.56 -15.08 -16.18
N LYS A 141 20.86 -13.95 -15.93
CA LYS A 141 20.14 -13.19 -16.96
C LYS A 141 21.07 -12.88 -18.15
N GLY A 142 20.55 -13.05 -19.37
CA GLY A 142 21.32 -12.99 -20.62
C GLY A 142 21.72 -14.35 -21.18
N ASP A 143 21.55 -15.45 -20.43
CA ASP A 143 21.55 -16.79 -20.99
C ASP A 143 20.20 -17.08 -21.65
N ASN A 144 20.20 -17.39 -22.95
CA ASN A 144 18.98 -17.54 -23.75
C ASN A 144 18.02 -18.59 -23.17
N ASN A 145 18.52 -19.72 -22.71
CA ASN A 145 17.66 -20.80 -22.21
C ASN A 145 16.97 -20.38 -20.89
N ILE A 146 17.70 -19.69 -20.02
CA ILE A 146 17.17 -19.22 -18.73
C ILE A 146 16.17 -18.09 -18.96
N ASP A 147 16.49 -17.16 -19.86
CA ASP A 147 15.60 -16.05 -20.19
C ASP A 147 14.31 -16.53 -20.85
N GLU A 148 14.36 -17.51 -21.75
CA GLU A 148 13.16 -18.14 -22.32
C GLU A 148 12.33 -18.85 -21.24
N THR A 149 12.98 -19.61 -20.35
CA THR A 149 12.31 -20.28 -19.21
C THR A 149 11.58 -19.27 -18.33
N LEU A 150 12.25 -18.18 -17.94
CA LEU A 150 11.68 -17.16 -17.06
C LEU A 150 10.59 -16.35 -17.76
N ARG A 151 10.75 -15.97 -19.04
CA ARG A 151 9.69 -15.31 -19.83
C ARG A 151 8.42 -16.15 -19.93
N GLY A 152 8.54 -17.47 -19.99
CA GLY A 152 7.41 -18.40 -19.99
C GLY A 152 6.49 -18.29 -18.76
N LEU A 153 6.99 -17.72 -17.66
CA LEU A 153 6.22 -17.53 -16.41
C LEU A 153 5.35 -16.26 -16.41
N ILE A 154 5.27 -15.50 -17.50
CA ILE A 154 4.44 -14.29 -17.58
C ILE A 154 2.93 -14.57 -17.36
N ASN A 155 2.48 -15.78 -17.69
CA ASN A 155 1.10 -16.24 -17.51
C ASN A 155 0.94 -17.19 -16.31
N HIS A 156 1.90 -17.21 -15.38
CA HIS A 156 1.83 -18.04 -14.18
C HIS A 156 0.57 -17.74 -13.35
N GLU A 157 -0.04 -18.74 -12.71
CA GLU A 157 -1.30 -18.59 -11.97
C GLU A 157 -1.21 -17.58 -10.81
N ASN A 158 -0.03 -17.49 -10.17
CA ASN A 158 0.22 -16.57 -9.07
C ASN A 158 0.68 -15.17 -9.51
N GLU A 159 0.04 -14.14 -8.96
CA GLU A 159 0.27 -12.72 -9.23
C GLU A 159 1.73 -12.31 -8.96
N MET A 160 2.32 -12.72 -7.83
CA MET A 160 3.66 -12.30 -7.45
C MET A 160 4.71 -12.78 -8.46
N VAL A 161 4.53 -13.99 -8.98
CA VAL A 161 5.39 -14.55 -10.02
C VAL A 161 5.25 -13.71 -11.30
N ARG A 162 4.01 -13.46 -11.77
CA ARG A 162 3.77 -12.61 -12.95
C ARG A 162 4.38 -11.23 -12.79
N THR A 163 4.24 -10.60 -11.63
CA THR A 163 4.78 -9.26 -11.34
C THR A 163 6.30 -9.22 -11.45
N ILE A 164 7.02 -10.20 -10.89
CA ILE A 164 8.48 -10.26 -10.99
C ILE A 164 8.91 -10.40 -12.45
N ILE A 165 8.27 -11.29 -13.20
CA ILE A 165 8.62 -11.56 -14.60
C ILE A 165 8.30 -10.36 -15.49
N TYR A 166 7.13 -9.73 -15.30
CA TYR A 166 6.76 -8.51 -15.99
C TYR A 166 7.80 -7.42 -15.75
N LYS A 167 8.16 -7.17 -14.48
CA LYS A 167 9.17 -6.16 -14.11
C LYS A 167 10.53 -6.44 -14.75
N GLU A 168 10.97 -7.68 -14.76
CA GLU A 168 12.32 -8.03 -15.22
C GLU A 168 12.47 -8.06 -16.75
N TYR A 169 11.43 -8.44 -17.48
CA TYR A 169 11.52 -8.74 -18.93
C TYR A 169 10.64 -7.87 -19.84
N TYR A 170 9.62 -7.21 -19.28
CA TYR A 170 8.57 -6.54 -20.06
C TYR A 170 8.30 -5.10 -19.66
N ALA A 171 8.62 -4.70 -18.43
CA ALA A 171 8.54 -3.31 -18.01
C ALA A 171 9.50 -2.51 -18.89
N SER A 172 8.94 -1.75 -19.83
CA SER A 172 9.69 -0.76 -20.57
C SER A 172 10.26 0.24 -19.56
N LYS A 173 11.46 0.76 -19.82
CA LYS A 173 11.83 2.06 -19.24
C LYS A 173 10.82 3.04 -19.83
N GLN A 174 9.67 3.23 -19.17
CA GLN A 174 8.72 4.24 -19.61
C GLN A 174 9.51 5.55 -19.59
N ASN A 175 9.68 6.14 -20.78
CA ASN A 175 9.98 7.55 -20.88
C ASN A 175 8.72 8.23 -20.32
N ASN A 176 8.72 8.52 -19.02
CA ASN A 176 7.69 9.32 -18.40
C ASN A 176 7.70 10.66 -19.15
N ASN A 177 6.73 10.84 -20.05
CA ASN A 177 6.45 12.11 -20.73
C ASN A 177 5.86 13.13 -19.73
N SER A 178 6.27 13.09 -18.46
CA SER A 178 5.90 14.11 -17.51
C SER A 178 6.69 15.36 -17.88
N HIS A 179 5.98 16.42 -18.27
CA HIS A 179 6.58 17.70 -18.64
C HIS A 179 7.31 18.38 -17.47
N LEU A 180 7.08 17.93 -16.23
CA LEU A 180 7.61 18.56 -15.02
C LEU A 180 8.28 17.53 -14.10
N PRO A 181 9.25 17.95 -13.26
CA PRO A 181 9.78 17.12 -12.18
C PRO A 181 8.66 16.57 -11.28
N HIS A 182 8.87 15.39 -10.69
CA HIS A 182 7.81 14.69 -9.96
C HIS A 182 7.22 15.50 -8.79
N ALA A 183 8.06 16.24 -8.04
CA ALA A 183 7.63 17.11 -6.95
C ALA A 183 6.98 18.44 -7.40
N GLN A 184 6.95 18.72 -8.70
CA GLN A 184 6.42 19.97 -9.26
C GLN A 184 5.06 19.75 -9.93
N THR A 185 4.34 20.86 -10.12
CA THR A 185 3.04 20.91 -10.81
C THR A 185 2.88 22.21 -11.59
N PHE A 186 1.87 22.26 -12.45
CA PHE A 186 1.54 23.41 -13.28
C PHE A 186 1.06 24.60 -12.45
N SER A 187 1.56 25.79 -12.77
CA SER A 187 1.28 27.02 -12.02
C SER A 187 -0.20 27.43 -12.05
N TYR A 188 -0.89 27.20 -13.18
CA TYR A 188 -2.31 27.56 -13.34
C TYR A 188 -3.25 26.68 -12.50
N LEU A 189 -2.78 25.57 -11.93
CA LEU A 189 -3.55 24.71 -11.01
C LEU A 189 -3.41 25.11 -9.54
N LYS A 190 -2.39 25.92 -9.19
CA LYS A 190 -2.05 26.22 -7.79
C LYS A 190 -3.05 27.19 -7.16
N ASN A 191 -3.67 26.74 -6.07
CA ASN A 191 -4.64 27.50 -5.27
C ASN A 191 -5.84 27.98 -6.10
N VAL A 192 -6.37 27.09 -6.95
CA VAL A 192 -7.47 27.39 -7.87
C VAL A 192 -8.73 26.64 -7.48
N VAL A 193 -9.86 27.34 -7.56
CA VAL A 193 -11.21 26.78 -7.48
C VAL A 193 -11.93 27.07 -8.78
N VAL A 194 -12.44 26.02 -9.43
CA VAL A 194 -13.20 26.13 -10.68
C VAL A 194 -14.68 25.87 -10.42
N HIS A 195 -15.53 26.81 -10.84
CA HIS A 195 -16.98 26.61 -10.92
C HIS A 195 -17.32 25.85 -12.21
N GLY A 196 -17.68 24.57 -12.08
CA GLY A 196 -18.01 23.71 -13.21
C GLY A 196 -18.15 22.23 -12.83
N ASP A 197 -18.67 21.43 -13.76
CA ASP A 197 -18.65 19.97 -13.64
C ASP A 197 -17.19 19.49 -13.71
N VAL A 198 -16.82 18.59 -12.79
CA VAL A 198 -15.47 18.03 -12.72
C VAL A 198 -15.08 17.34 -14.02
N ARG A 199 -16.01 16.65 -14.71
CA ARG A 199 -15.74 15.94 -15.96
C ARG A 199 -15.37 16.87 -17.11
N ASP A 200 -15.89 18.10 -17.09
CA ASP A 200 -15.51 19.12 -18.07
C ASP A 200 -14.21 19.82 -17.70
N THR A 201 -13.97 19.98 -16.40
CA THR A 201 -12.77 20.65 -15.90
C THR A 201 -11.51 19.79 -16.09
N LEU A 202 -11.59 18.48 -15.82
CA LEU A 202 -10.43 17.58 -15.89
C LEU A 202 -9.87 17.38 -17.31
N LYS A 203 -10.66 17.63 -18.36
CA LYS A 203 -10.20 17.68 -19.77
C LYS A 203 -9.04 18.66 -20.00
N TYR A 204 -8.88 19.63 -19.11
CA TYR A 204 -7.89 20.69 -19.18
C TYR A 204 -6.74 20.51 -18.18
N VAL A 205 -6.67 19.36 -17.50
CA VAL A 205 -5.62 19.02 -16.55
C VAL A 205 -4.72 17.95 -17.18
N PRO A 206 -3.42 18.22 -17.39
CA PRO A 206 -2.48 17.25 -17.92
C PRO A 206 -2.34 16.03 -17.01
N ASP A 207 -1.89 14.92 -17.62
CA ASP A 207 -1.51 13.71 -16.92
C ASP A 207 -0.45 14.02 -15.84
N ASP A 208 -0.43 13.22 -14.76
CA ASP A 208 0.58 13.32 -13.70
C ASP A 208 0.79 14.75 -13.12
N SER A 209 -0.32 15.46 -12.88
CA SER A 209 -0.35 16.82 -12.30
C SER A 209 -0.57 16.87 -10.79
N ILE A 210 -1.29 15.88 -10.23
CA ILE A 210 -1.81 15.89 -8.85
C ILE A 210 -1.00 14.95 -7.95
N HIS A 211 -0.70 15.38 -6.71
CA HIS A 211 0.09 14.61 -5.75
C HIS A 211 -0.76 13.87 -4.71
N LEU A 212 -1.98 14.35 -4.46
CA LEU A 212 -2.92 13.76 -3.51
C LEU A 212 -4.33 14.15 -3.92
N THR A 213 -5.22 13.18 -4.06
CA THR A 213 -6.66 13.44 -4.13
C THR A 213 -7.30 13.01 -2.82
N PHE A 214 -8.01 13.91 -2.14
CA PHE A 214 -8.82 13.55 -0.98
C PHE A 214 -10.22 14.13 -1.16
N THR A 215 -11.22 13.26 -1.11
CA THR A 215 -12.60 13.66 -1.42
C THR A 215 -13.63 12.84 -0.67
N SER A 216 -14.85 13.36 -0.62
CA SER A 216 -16.06 12.66 -0.22
C SER A 216 -17.11 12.88 -1.30
N PRO A 217 -17.36 11.90 -2.20
CA PRO A 217 -18.33 12.09 -3.26
C PRO A 217 -19.74 12.37 -2.71
N PRO A 218 -20.61 13.03 -3.49
CA PRO A 218 -22.04 13.09 -3.15
C PRO A 218 -22.58 11.66 -2.99
N TYR A 219 -23.22 11.36 -1.86
CA TYR A 219 -23.73 10.01 -1.60
C TYR A 219 -25.04 9.77 -2.34
N TYR A 220 -25.19 8.58 -2.92
CA TYR A 220 -26.35 8.18 -3.72
C TYR A 220 -27.68 8.54 -3.04
N ASN A 221 -28.38 9.54 -3.61
CA ASN A 221 -29.70 10.02 -3.19
C ASN A 221 -29.82 10.27 -1.68
N ALA A 222 -28.72 10.64 -1.03
CA ALA A 222 -28.69 10.92 0.40
C ALA A 222 -29.09 12.37 0.72
N ARG A 223 -28.99 13.28 -0.26
CA ARG A 223 -29.29 14.71 -0.18
C ARG A 223 -29.98 15.22 -1.45
N ASP A 224 -30.66 16.36 -1.34
CA ASP A 224 -31.48 16.92 -2.42
C ASP A 224 -30.65 17.42 -3.62
N TYR A 225 -29.38 17.73 -3.41
CA TYR A 225 -28.44 18.14 -4.47
C TYR A 225 -27.73 16.95 -5.15
N SER A 226 -27.99 15.72 -4.71
CA SER A 226 -27.33 14.50 -5.19
C SER A 226 -28.36 13.49 -5.70
N ILE A 227 -29.05 13.82 -6.80
CA ILE A 227 -30.10 12.99 -7.38
C ILE A 227 -29.57 12.23 -8.59
N TYR A 228 -29.61 10.91 -8.50
CA TYR A 228 -29.21 9.97 -9.54
C TYR A 228 -30.39 9.06 -9.93
N PRO A 229 -30.56 8.75 -11.23
CA PRO A 229 -31.68 7.95 -11.70
C PRO A 229 -31.61 6.49 -11.25
N SER A 230 -30.41 5.97 -11.01
CA SER A 230 -30.19 4.63 -10.46
C SER A 230 -28.85 4.55 -9.74
N TYR A 231 -28.68 3.52 -8.91
CA TYR A 231 -27.41 3.24 -8.26
C TYR A 231 -26.30 2.90 -9.25
N LYS A 232 -26.66 2.29 -10.39
CA LYS A 232 -25.72 2.01 -11.48
C LYS A 232 -25.21 3.30 -12.10
N ALA A 233 -26.11 4.22 -12.44
CA ALA A 233 -25.73 5.54 -12.99
C ALA A 233 -24.88 6.36 -12.01
N TYR A 234 -25.09 6.19 -10.70
CA TYR A 234 -24.22 6.77 -9.69
C TYR A 234 -22.80 6.21 -9.72
N LEU A 235 -22.66 4.88 -9.80
CA LEU A 235 -21.35 4.23 -9.87
C LEU A 235 -20.63 4.55 -11.20
N GLU A 236 -21.35 4.56 -12.32
CA GLU A 236 -20.82 4.96 -13.64
C GLU A 236 -20.31 6.40 -13.62
N PHE A 237 -21.03 7.33 -12.97
CA PHE A 237 -20.56 8.70 -12.77
C PHE A 237 -19.26 8.77 -11.95
N LEU A 238 -19.16 8.01 -10.85
CA LEU A 238 -17.93 7.97 -10.06
C LEU A 238 -16.78 7.34 -10.85
N GLU A 239 -17.06 6.30 -11.63
CA GLU A 239 -16.10 5.65 -12.51
C GLU A 239 -15.51 6.63 -13.53
N GLU A 240 -16.34 7.44 -14.21
CA GLU A 240 -15.88 8.50 -15.12
C GLU A 240 -14.92 9.48 -14.43
N VAL A 241 -15.27 9.95 -13.23
CA VAL A 241 -14.47 10.93 -12.48
C VAL A 241 -13.16 10.32 -11.98
N PHE A 242 -13.19 9.10 -11.45
CA PHE A 242 -12.00 8.46 -10.89
C PHE A 242 -11.06 7.92 -11.96
N LEU A 243 -11.54 7.62 -13.16
CA LEU A 243 -10.71 7.34 -14.33
C LEU A 243 -9.86 8.56 -14.71
N GLU A 244 -10.49 9.74 -14.81
CA GLU A 244 -9.75 10.99 -15.05
C GLU A 244 -8.85 11.37 -13.87
N THR A 245 -9.28 11.09 -12.64
CA THR A 245 -8.45 11.29 -11.44
C THR A 245 -7.20 10.40 -11.48
N PHE A 246 -7.31 9.16 -11.95
CA PHE A 246 -6.16 8.27 -12.15
C PHE A 246 -5.18 8.82 -13.17
N ARG A 247 -5.69 9.32 -14.31
CA ARG A 247 -4.88 9.93 -15.37
C ARG A 247 -4.05 11.11 -14.84
N ILE A 248 -4.68 12.05 -14.12
CA ILE A 248 -4.00 13.25 -13.62
C ILE A 248 -3.17 13.00 -12.35
N THR A 249 -3.37 11.91 -11.62
CA THR A 249 -2.59 11.62 -10.42
C THR A 249 -1.20 11.15 -10.82
N LYS A 250 -0.15 11.66 -10.18
CA LYS A 250 1.22 11.23 -10.43
C LYS A 250 1.44 9.77 -10.04
N GLU A 251 2.34 9.09 -10.75
CA GLU A 251 2.75 7.72 -10.45
C GLU A 251 3.11 7.52 -8.96
N GLY A 252 2.61 6.47 -8.33
CA GLY A 252 2.92 6.18 -6.92
C GLY A 252 2.31 7.16 -5.91
N ARG A 253 1.44 8.09 -6.34
CA ARG A 253 0.72 9.04 -5.49
C ARG A 253 -0.70 8.58 -5.17
N PHE A 254 -1.36 9.26 -4.23
CA PHE A 254 -2.48 8.71 -3.49
C PHE A 254 -3.84 9.32 -3.86
N LEU A 255 -4.85 8.47 -3.79
CA LEU A 255 -6.27 8.81 -3.79
C LEU A 255 -6.88 8.29 -2.48
N ILE A 256 -7.55 9.16 -1.73
CA ILE A 256 -8.31 8.78 -0.54
C ILE A 256 -9.76 9.19 -0.75
N VAL A 257 -10.65 8.21 -0.65
CA VAL A 257 -12.09 8.41 -0.87
C VAL A 257 -12.85 8.14 0.42
N ASN A 258 -13.45 9.18 1.00
CA ASN A 258 -14.33 9.05 2.16
C ASN A 258 -15.74 8.67 1.70
N THR A 259 -16.15 7.43 1.95
CA THR A 259 -17.48 6.90 1.63
C THR A 259 -18.07 6.11 2.79
N SER A 260 -19.39 5.91 2.78
CA SER A 260 -20.05 5.03 3.74
C SER A 260 -21.20 4.27 3.09
N PRO A 261 -21.58 3.09 3.61
CA PRO A 261 -22.77 2.42 3.14
C PRO A 261 -24.04 3.22 3.44
N VAL A 262 -24.82 3.53 2.41
CA VAL A 262 -26.04 4.37 2.50
C VAL A 262 -27.28 3.49 2.65
N ILE A 263 -28.22 3.91 3.50
CA ILE A 263 -29.51 3.22 3.69
C ILE A 263 -30.60 4.01 2.96
N ILE A 264 -31.25 3.36 2.00
CA ILE A 264 -32.46 3.87 1.36
C ILE A 264 -33.68 3.39 2.15
N PRO A 265 -34.53 4.31 2.65
CA PRO A 265 -35.72 3.94 3.39
C PRO A 265 -36.68 3.15 2.52
N ARG A 266 -37.49 2.30 3.16
CA ARG A 266 -38.59 1.61 2.47
C ARG A 266 -39.63 2.63 1.98
N ILE A 267 -40.24 2.35 0.83
CA ILE A 267 -41.32 3.17 0.26
C ILE A 267 -42.58 3.08 1.14
N SER A 268 -42.92 1.87 1.59
CA SER A 268 -44.08 1.61 2.45
C SER A 268 -43.85 0.42 3.37
N ARG A 269 -44.81 0.09 4.25
CA ARG A 269 -44.70 -1.06 5.17
C ARG A 269 -44.59 -2.42 4.45
N ALA A 270 -45.04 -2.51 3.21
CA ALA A 270 -44.93 -3.70 2.38
C ALA A 270 -43.52 -3.91 1.77
N HIS A 271 -42.65 -2.90 1.87
CA HIS A 271 -41.31 -2.93 1.28
C HIS A 271 -40.23 -2.98 2.36
N SER A 272 -39.06 -3.51 2.01
CA SER A 272 -37.86 -3.48 2.85
C SER A 272 -36.99 -2.26 2.53
N SER A 273 -36.23 -1.80 3.51
CA SER A 273 -35.15 -0.84 3.28
C SER A 273 -33.95 -1.55 2.65
N LYS A 274 -33.22 -0.88 1.76
CA LYS A 274 -31.98 -1.41 1.17
C LYS A 274 -30.77 -0.63 1.66
N ARG A 275 -29.65 -1.31 1.91
CA ARG A 275 -28.36 -0.70 2.25
C ARG A 275 -27.40 -0.92 1.09
N TYR A 276 -26.92 0.16 0.49
CA TYR A 276 -25.97 0.14 -0.63
C TYR A 276 -24.54 0.21 -0.10
N PRO A 277 -23.67 -0.75 -0.46
CA PRO A 277 -22.30 -0.86 0.04
C PRO A 277 -21.31 -0.02 -0.78
N ILE A 278 -21.55 1.30 -0.91
CA ILE A 278 -20.77 2.22 -1.78
C ILE A 278 -19.25 2.01 -1.73
N PRO A 279 -18.58 1.95 -0.55
CA PRO A 279 -17.12 1.80 -0.51
C PRO A 279 -16.61 0.53 -1.21
N PHE A 280 -17.39 -0.55 -1.12
CA PHE A 280 -17.03 -1.87 -1.62
C PHE A 280 -17.36 -2.03 -3.10
N ASP A 281 -18.50 -1.47 -3.55
CA ASP A 281 -18.83 -1.45 -4.97
C ASP A 281 -17.84 -0.56 -5.74
N LEU A 282 -17.48 0.60 -5.18
CA LEU A 282 -16.51 1.51 -5.77
C LEU A 282 -15.09 0.92 -5.83
N HIS A 283 -14.71 0.13 -4.83
CA HIS A 283 -13.39 -0.53 -4.77
C HIS A 283 -13.10 -1.34 -6.04
N TYR A 284 -14.07 -2.13 -6.51
CA TYR A 284 -13.92 -2.94 -7.72
C TYR A 284 -13.56 -2.11 -8.95
N PHE A 285 -14.24 -0.96 -9.15
CA PHE A 285 -13.95 -0.06 -10.27
C PHE A 285 -12.56 0.55 -10.15
N LEU A 286 -12.21 1.05 -8.97
CA LEU A 286 -10.89 1.66 -8.74
C LEU A 286 -9.76 0.67 -9.00
N THR A 287 -9.85 -0.56 -8.51
CA THR A 287 -8.81 -1.57 -8.74
C THR A 287 -8.69 -1.96 -10.21
N ASN A 288 -9.80 -2.04 -10.95
CA ASN A 288 -9.78 -2.33 -12.38
C ASN A 288 -9.18 -1.20 -13.23
N MET A 289 -9.27 0.06 -12.78
CA MET A 289 -8.62 1.21 -13.44
C MET A 289 -7.09 1.20 -13.28
N GLY A 290 -6.56 0.45 -12.30
CA GLY A 290 -5.13 0.43 -11.96
C GLY A 290 -4.78 1.06 -10.62
N TRP A 291 -5.75 1.47 -9.80
CA TRP A 291 -5.48 1.85 -8.43
C TRP A 291 -5.11 0.62 -7.58
N GLU A 292 -4.03 0.73 -6.82
CA GLU A 292 -3.66 -0.27 -5.81
C GLU A 292 -4.33 0.10 -4.49
N PHE A 293 -5.09 -0.82 -3.92
CA PHE A 293 -5.63 -0.66 -2.58
C PHE A 293 -4.52 -0.82 -1.53
N ILE A 294 -4.38 0.18 -0.66
CA ILE A 294 -3.33 0.23 0.36
C ILE A 294 -3.89 -0.03 1.74
N ASP A 295 -5.01 0.60 2.10
CA ASP A 295 -5.57 0.51 3.46
C ASP A 295 -7.05 0.94 3.48
N ASP A 296 -7.79 0.48 4.49
CA ASP A 296 -9.12 0.95 4.86
C ASP A 296 -9.11 1.63 6.23
N ILE A 297 -8.97 2.95 6.23
CA ILE A 297 -9.07 3.72 7.46
C ILE A 297 -10.56 3.84 7.85
N VAL A 298 -10.90 3.37 9.04
CA VAL A 298 -12.25 3.46 9.61
C VAL A 298 -12.36 4.76 10.41
N TRP A 299 -13.14 5.70 9.92
CA TRP A 299 -13.52 6.89 10.68
C TRP A 299 -14.68 6.54 11.63
N GLU A 300 -14.38 6.43 12.92
CA GLU A 300 -15.36 6.21 13.98
C GLU A 300 -15.86 7.55 14.53
N LYS A 301 -17.17 7.77 14.41
CA LYS A 301 -17.87 8.92 14.95
C LYS A 301 -18.50 8.57 16.30
N PRO A 302 -18.69 9.54 17.21
CA PRO A 302 -19.45 9.30 18.44
C PRO A 302 -20.88 8.84 18.14
N GLU A 303 -21.40 7.88 18.91
CA GLU A 303 -22.72 7.28 18.66
C GLU A 303 -23.87 8.31 18.64
N TYR A 304 -23.82 9.32 19.50
CA TYR A 304 -24.83 10.38 19.57
C TYR A 304 -24.94 11.21 18.29
N SER A 305 -23.96 11.13 17.38
CA SER A 305 -23.93 11.88 16.12
C SER A 305 -24.62 11.18 14.95
N VAL A 306 -25.12 9.95 15.14
CA VAL A 306 -25.74 9.15 14.07
C VAL A 306 -27.20 8.82 14.36
N LYS A 307 -27.95 8.44 13.32
CA LYS A 307 -29.37 8.06 13.46
C LYS A 307 -29.51 6.82 14.35
N ASN A 308 -30.41 6.89 15.34
CA ASN A 308 -30.76 5.74 16.18
C ASN A 308 -31.54 4.70 15.37
N ARG A 309 -30.91 3.56 15.12
CA ARG A 309 -31.45 2.37 14.43
C ARG A 309 -31.71 1.22 15.39
N ILE A 310 -31.04 1.23 16.54
CA ILE A 310 -31.10 0.13 17.51
C ILE A 310 -32.31 0.23 18.45
N GLY A 311 -32.96 1.40 18.53
CA GLY A 311 -34.05 1.67 19.47
C GLY A 311 -35.18 0.63 19.49
N GLY A 312 -35.63 0.15 18.32
CA GLY A 312 -36.64 -0.92 18.27
C GLY A 312 -36.16 -2.21 18.93
N PHE A 313 -34.93 -2.63 18.63
CA PHE A 313 -34.33 -3.82 19.22
C PHE A 313 -34.14 -3.69 20.74
N GLN A 314 -33.77 -2.49 21.23
CA GLN A 314 -33.67 -2.23 22.68
C GLN A 314 -34.99 -2.50 23.41
N GLN A 315 -36.13 -2.19 22.76
CA GLN A 315 -37.46 -2.39 23.34
C GLN A 315 -37.88 -3.87 23.34
N HIS A 316 -37.81 -4.54 22.19
CA HIS A 316 -38.44 -5.85 22.03
C HIS A 316 -37.45 -7.03 22.04
N ARG A 317 -36.14 -6.80 21.83
CA ARG A 317 -35.05 -7.81 21.81
C ARG A 317 -35.35 -9.07 21.00
N LYS A 318 -36.02 -8.91 19.86
CA LYS A 318 -36.46 -10.02 19.01
C LYS A 318 -35.31 -10.38 18.06
N PRO A 319 -34.95 -11.67 17.91
CA PRO A 319 -34.04 -12.11 16.85
C PRO A 319 -34.48 -11.60 15.47
N LEU A 320 -33.52 -11.45 14.54
CA LEU A 320 -33.70 -10.87 13.19
C LEU A 320 -33.95 -9.35 13.12
N ALA A 321 -34.22 -8.69 14.24
CA ALA A 321 -34.48 -7.24 14.27
C ALA A 321 -33.28 -6.40 14.76
N TYR A 322 -32.13 -7.03 15.03
CA TYR A 322 -30.90 -6.32 15.43
C TYR A 322 -30.36 -5.46 14.29
N LYS A 323 -30.37 -4.13 14.50
CA LYS A 323 -29.87 -3.13 13.55
C LYS A 323 -29.07 -2.07 14.31
N PRO A 324 -27.73 -2.19 14.43
CA PRO A 324 -26.93 -1.26 15.21
C PRO A 324 -26.88 0.14 14.59
N ASN A 325 -26.55 1.13 15.42
CA ASN A 325 -26.23 2.48 14.98
C ASN A 325 -24.97 2.45 14.12
N SER A 326 -25.03 3.01 12.91
CA SER A 326 -23.89 3.02 11.98
C SER A 326 -22.98 4.19 12.29
N VAL A 327 -21.98 3.97 13.16
CA VAL A 327 -21.07 5.01 13.65
C VAL A 327 -19.83 5.21 12.79
N THR A 328 -19.63 4.38 11.77
CA THR A 328 -18.41 4.37 10.96
C THR A 328 -18.60 4.89 9.54
N GLU A 329 -17.55 5.49 9.00
CA GLU A 329 -17.32 5.71 7.57
C GLU A 329 -15.94 5.17 7.19
N TYR A 330 -15.69 5.00 5.90
CA TYR A 330 -14.42 4.50 5.38
C TYR A 330 -13.68 5.62 4.65
N LEU A 331 -12.39 5.74 4.91
CA LEU A 331 -11.42 6.44 4.08
C LEU A 331 -10.64 5.34 3.36
N MET A 332 -11.09 4.98 2.17
CA MET A 332 -10.44 3.97 1.35
C MET A 332 -9.18 4.59 0.72
N VAL A 333 -8.01 4.02 1.02
CA VAL A 333 -6.70 4.54 0.61
C VAL A 333 -6.20 3.76 -0.60
N TYR A 334 -5.95 4.49 -1.68
CA TYR A 334 -5.45 3.95 -2.93
C TYR A 334 -4.16 4.65 -3.36
N ARG A 335 -3.34 3.95 -4.12
CA ARG A 335 -2.12 4.47 -4.75
C ARG A 335 -2.16 4.18 -6.25
N LYS A 336 -1.79 5.16 -7.09
CA LYS A 336 -1.57 4.90 -8.51
C LYS A 336 -0.44 3.88 -8.65
N ASN A 337 -0.69 2.79 -9.36
CA ASN A 337 0.25 1.67 -9.47
C ASN A 337 1.67 2.13 -9.85
N THR A 338 2.67 1.48 -9.26
CA THR A 338 4.08 1.74 -9.55
C THR A 338 4.94 0.54 -9.15
N ASP A 339 5.98 0.28 -9.93
CA ASP A 339 6.99 -0.72 -9.59
C ASP A 339 8.13 -0.16 -8.71
N LYS A 340 8.05 1.14 -8.40
CA LYS A 340 9.05 1.89 -7.63
C LYS A 340 8.75 1.81 -6.14
N LEU A 341 9.82 1.77 -5.35
CA LEU A 341 9.71 1.78 -3.89
C LEU A 341 9.32 3.17 -3.39
N ILE A 342 8.76 3.25 -2.20
CA ILE A 342 8.36 4.53 -1.58
C ILE A 342 9.54 5.51 -1.46
N ASP A 343 10.76 5.02 -1.23
CA ASP A 343 11.98 5.82 -1.21
C ASP A 343 12.21 6.60 -2.50
N TRP A 344 11.78 6.07 -3.66
CA TRP A 344 11.89 6.79 -4.92
C TRP A 344 11.03 8.06 -4.90
N ASN A 345 9.80 7.98 -4.39
CA ASN A 345 8.92 9.14 -4.23
C ASN A 345 9.53 10.18 -3.28
N ILE A 346 10.09 9.73 -2.14
CA ILE A 346 10.66 10.63 -1.13
C ILE A 346 11.90 11.36 -1.67
N ARG A 347 12.75 10.67 -2.44
CA ARG A 347 13.96 11.26 -3.04
C ARG A 347 13.68 12.30 -4.14
N GLN A 348 12.43 12.51 -4.53
CA GLN A 348 12.05 13.59 -5.45
C GLN A 348 12.03 14.97 -4.77
N TYR A 349 12.14 15.01 -3.45
CA TYR A 349 12.09 16.23 -2.65
C TYR A 349 13.46 16.56 -2.05
N ASP A 350 13.72 17.85 -1.85
CA ASP A 350 14.90 18.31 -1.12
C ASP A 350 14.80 17.98 0.39
N THR A 351 15.94 17.97 1.07
CA THR A 351 16.03 17.60 2.49
C THR A 351 15.20 18.49 3.41
N GLN A 352 15.08 19.79 3.08
CA GLN A 352 14.31 20.73 3.89
C GLN A 352 12.82 20.39 3.80
N THR A 353 12.29 20.20 2.57
CA THR A 353 10.89 19.81 2.35
C THR A 353 10.55 18.49 3.04
N VAL A 354 11.45 17.50 2.98
CA VAL A 354 11.25 16.21 3.68
C VAL A 354 11.17 16.41 5.18
N ASN A 355 12.10 17.16 5.77
CA ASN A 355 12.11 17.42 7.22
C ASN A 355 10.89 18.23 7.67
N ASP A 356 10.51 19.26 6.91
CA ASP A 356 9.39 20.13 7.23
C ASP A 356 8.02 19.46 7.06
N SER A 357 7.97 18.35 6.32
CA SER A 357 6.76 17.56 6.11
C SER A 357 6.62 16.40 7.08
N LYS A 358 7.60 16.15 7.96
CA LYS A 358 7.52 15.08 8.96
C LYS A 358 6.26 15.24 9.82
N VAL A 359 5.50 14.16 9.92
CA VAL A 359 4.37 14.06 10.83
C VAL A 359 4.91 14.14 12.26
N LYS A 360 4.27 14.96 13.10
CA LYS A 360 4.68 15.16 14.50
C LYS A 360 4.34 13.93 15.34
N ASP A 361 4.97 13.81 16.51
CA ASP A 361 4.63 12.79 17.50
C ASP A 361 3.15 12.83 17.89
N GLY A 362 2.64 11.70 18.40
CA GLY A 362 1.21 11.53 18.69
C GLY A 362 0.38 11.22 17.44
N PHE A 363 1.03 10.79 16.36
CA PHE A 363 0.35 10.27 15.18
C PHE A 363 -0.43 8.99 15.50
N GLU A 364 -1.55 8.81 14.82
CA GLU A 364 -2.36 7.61 14.92
C GLU A 364 -1.61 6.37 14.43
N THR A 365 -1.61 5.31 15.26
CA THR A 365 -0.92 4.04 14.96
C THR A 365 -1.86 2.95 14.47
N THR A 366 -3.18 3.19 14.49
CA THR A 366 -4.21 2.25 14.04
C THR A 366 -4.93 2.77 12.80
N ASN A 367 -5.61 1.87 12.08
CA ASN A 367 -6.53 2.27 11.02
C ASN A 367 -7.90 2.75 11.55
N ILE A 368 -8.07 2.98 12.86
CA ILE A 368 -9.33 3.48 13.45
C ILE A 368 -9.15 4.91 13.91
N TRP A 369 -9.78 5.85 13.21
CA TRP A 369 -9.68 7.27 13.50
C TRP A 369 -10.92 7.77 14.22
N ARG A 370 -10.77 8.13 15.49
CA ARG A 370 -11.87 8.66 16.33
C ARG A 370 -11.93 10.17 16.22
N ILE A 371 -12.83 10.66 15.38
CA ILE A 371 -12.97 12.10 15.12
C ILE A 371 -14.45 12.47 15.17
N SER A 372 -14.78 13.53 15.89
CA SER A 372 -16.16 14.03 15.93
C SER A 372 -16.54 14.67 14.60
N PRO A 373 -17.75 14.39 14.05
CA PRO A 373 -18.20 15.04 12.82
C PRO A 373 -18.46 16.54 13.04
N LYS A 374 -18.45 17.30 11.95
CA LYS A 374 -18.76 18.73 11.96
C LYS A 374 -19.96 19.00 11.05
N SER A 375 -20.80 19.96 11.44
CA SER A 375 -21.89 20.47 10.61
C SER A 375 -21.64 21.95 10.26
N ASP A 376 -22.11 22.35 9.09
CA ASP A 376 -22.11 23.73 8.62
C ASP A 376 -23.53 24.10 8.15
N LYS A 377 -23.94 25.35 8.38
CA LYS A 377 -25.30 25.83 8.07
C LYS A 377 -25.56 25.91 6.56
N ILE A 378 -24.50 26.13 5.78
CA ILE A 378 -24.55 26.31 4.33
C ILE A 378 -24.33 24.96 3.64
N HIS A 379 -23.35 24.17 4.10
CA HIS A 379 -23.07 22.81 3.60
C HIS A 379 -23.24 21.75 4.69
N SER A 380 -24.34 20.99 4.62
CA SER A 380 -24.70 20.04 5.68
C SER A 380 -23.80 18.80 5.81
N ALA A 381 -22.98 18.49 4.80
CA ALA A 381 -22.18 17.28 4.72
C ALA A 381 -20.68 17.58 4.57
N ILE A 382 -20.09 18.27 5.54
CA ILE A 382 -18.64 18.56 5.53
C ILE A 382 -17.86 17.53 6.35
N PHE A 383 -16.71 17.08 5.85
CA PHE A 383 -15.76 16.38 6.71
C PHE A 383 -15.08 17.36 7.69
N PRO A 384 -14.72 16.92 8.91
CA PRO A 384 -14.01 17.74 9.89
C PRO A 384 -12.64 18.21 9.38
N VAL A 385 -12.20 19.39 9.83
CA VAL A 385 -10.85 19.91 9.53
C VAL A 385 -9.76 18.97 10.05
N GLU A 386 -9.98 18.35 11.21
CA GLU A 386 -9.04 17.38 11.79
C GLU A 386 -8.85 16.15 10.89
N LEU A 387 -9.94 15.60 10.36
CA LEU A 387 -9.89 14.46 9.43
C LEU A 387 -9.09 14.83 8.18
N CYS A 388 -9.40 15.99 7.61
CA CYS A 388 -8.70 16.52 6.44
C CYS A 388 -7.21 16.79 6.69
N GLN A 389 -6.89 17.41 7.83
CA GLN A 389 -5.51 17.71 8.21
C GLN A 389 -4.69 16.42 8.28
N ARG A 390 -5.22 15.38 8.92
CA ARG A 390 -4.54 14.09 9.06
C ARG A 390 -4.25 13.46 7.69
N VAL A 391 -5.22 13.44 6.78
CA VAL A 391 -5.02 12.92 5.42
C VAL A 391 -3.95 13.73 4.67
N VAL A 392 -4.02 15.06 4.70
CA VAL A 392 -3.05 15.94 4.01
C VAL A 392 -1.64 15.76 4.57
N GLU A 393 -1.48 15.67 5.89
CA GLU A 393 -0.17 15.47 6.52
C GLU A 393 0.42 14.09 6.23
N TYR A 394 -0.40 13.03 6.19
CA TYR A 394 0.09 11.66 6.04
C TYR A 394 0.42 11.28 4.59
N TYR A 395 -0.29 11.86 3.60
CA TYR A 395 -0.23 11.44 2.20
C TYR A 395 0.29 12.54 1.24
N SER A 396 0.84 13.65 1.75
CA SER A 396 1.47 14.70 0.94
C SER A 396 2.64 15.41 1.63
N PHE A 397 3.59 15.89 0.84
CA PHE A 397 4.65 16.80 1.28
C PHE A 397 4.17 18.25 1.22
N LYS A 398 4.85 19.15 1.95
CA LYS A 398 4.66 20.60 1.75
C LYS A 398 4.99 20.98 0.31
N GLY A 399 4.24 21.93 -0.23
CA GLY A 399 4.33 22.35 -1.64
C GLY A 399 3.53 21.48 -2.62
N ASP A 400 3.17 20.25 -2.25
CA ASP A 400 2.37 19.36 -3.10
C ASP A 400 1.01 20.00 -3.46
N LEU A 401 0.50 19.61 -4.62
CA LEU A 401 -0.84 19.96 -5.10
C LEU A 401 -1.84 18.88 -4.70
N VAL A 402 -2.80 19.25 -3.86
CA VAL A 402 -3.92 18.40 -3.44
C VAL A 402 -5.19 18.71 -4.22
N PHE A 403 -6.01 17.70 -4.49
CA PHE A 403 -7.20 17.82 -5.32
C PHE A 403 -8.47 17.34 -4.60
N ASP A 404 -9.57 18.06 -4.78
CA ASP A 404 -10.93 17.60 -4.46
C ASP A 404 -11.86 17.79 -5.68
N PRO A 405 -12.34 16.71 -6.31
CA PRO A 405 -13.33 16.78 -7.39
C PRO A 405 -14.70 17.25 -6.91
N PHE A 406 -14.99 17.17 -5.60
CA PHE A 406 -16.29 17.46 -4.99
C PHE A 406 -16.13 18.42 -3.82
N ALA A 407 -15.57 19.61 -4.09
CA ALA A 407 -15.02 20.49 -3.07
C ALA A 407 -16.01 20.94 -1.99
N GLY A 408 -17.30 21.02 -2.31
CA GLY A 408 -18.36 21.46 -1.41
C GLY A 408 -18.00 22.81 -0.79
N SER A 409 -17.92 22.83 0.55
CA SER A 409 -17.52 24.04 1.27
C SER A 409 -16.04 24.44 1.16
N GLY A 410 -15.18 23.67 0.49
CA GLY A 410 -13.75 23.96 0.33
C GLY A 410 -12.88 23.63 1.54
N THR A 411 -13.28 22.66 2.37
CA THR A 411 -12.50 22.26 3.56
C THR A 411 -11.09 21.80 3.19
N LEU A 412 -10.92 21.04 2.10
CA LEU A 412 -9.60 20.61 1.65
C LEU A 412 -8.69 21.80 1.35
N GLY A 413 -9.13 22.73 0.48
CA GLY A 413 -8.29 23.86 0.06
C GLY A 413 -7.84 24.75 1.21
N ARG A 414 -8.74 25.08 2.15
CA ARG A 414 -8.37 25.87 3.34
C ARG A 414 -7.36 25.14 4.23
N THR A 415 -7.54 23.84 4.42
CA THR A 415 -6.67 23.01 5.27
C THR A 415 -5.31 22.84 4.62
N ALA A 416 -5.28 22.51 3.33
CA ALA A 416 -4.06 22.39 2.53
C ALA A 416 -3.23 23.68 2.56
N LYS A 417 -3.86 24.84 2.31
CA LYS A 417 -3.18 26.14 2.36
C LYS A 417 -2.56 26.41 3.73
N LYS A 418 -3.30 26.15 4.82
CA LYS A 418 -2.79 26.31 6.20
C LYS A 418 -1.60 25.38 6.50
N LEU A 419 -1.57 24.20 5.89
CA LEU A 419 -0.50 23.22 6.05
C LEU A 419 0.67 23.43 5.07
N GLY A 420 0.67 24.50 4.27
CA GLY A 420 1.73 24.77 3.30
C GLY A 420 1.68 23.89 2.05
N ARG A 421 0.49 23.38 1.69
CA ARG A 421 0.23 22.68 0.41
C ARG A 421 -0.52 23.62 -0.54
N ARG A 422 -0.46 23.32 -1.83
CA ARG A 422 -1.28 23.95 -2.87
C ARG A 422 -2.54 23.12 -3.07
N PHE A 423 -3.60 23.72 -3.58
CA PHE A 423 -4.82 22.99 -3.89
C PHE A 423 -5.38 23.31 -5.27
N PHE A 424 -6.10 22.34 -5.82
CA PHE A 424 -6.99 22.49 -6.96
C PHE A 424 -8.36 21.94 -6.56
N LEU A 425 -9.44 22.66 -6.82
CA LEU A 425 -10.79 22.28 -6.38
C LEU A 425 -11.79 22.48 -7.53
N THR A 426 -12.74 21.57 -7.66
CA THR A 426 -13.92 21.74 -8.53
C THR A 426 -15.20 21.70 -7.73
N GLU A 427 -16.13 22.58 -8.06
CA GLU A 427 -17.46 22.62 -7.45
C GLU A 427 -18.49 23.02 -8.51
N LYS A 428 -19.58 22.27 -8.58
CA LYS A 428 -20.65 22.47 -9.58
C LYS A 428 -21.73 23.41 -9.07
N GLU A 429 -22.04 23.36 -7.78
CA GLU A 429 -23.12 24.15 -7.18
C GLU A 429 -22.63 25.57 -6.88
N GLU A 430 -23.18 26.55 -7.60
CA GLU A 430 -22.84 27.97 -7.48
C GLU A 430 -22.89 28.47 -6.02
N LYS A 431 -23.89 27.99 -5.26
CA LYS A 431 -24.06 28.30 -3.83
C LYS A 431 -22.79 28.00 -3.02
N TYR A 432 -22.15 26.85 -3.25
CA TYR A 432 -20.96 26.44 -2.52
C TYR A 432 -19.70 27.14 -3.05
N PHE A 433 -19.64 27.38 -4.36
CA PHE A 433 -18.59 28.18 -4.97
C PHE A 433 -18.53 29.61 -4.40
N GLU A 434 -19.66 30.32 -4.37
CA GLU A 434 -19.73 31.68 -3.82
C GLU A 434 -19.50 31.69 -2.30
N TYR A 435 -19.91 30.64 -1.58
CA TYR A 435 -19.56 30.49 -0.16
C TYR A 435 -18.04 30.43 0.03
N MET A 436 -17.33 29.58 -0.71
CA MET A 436 -15.86 29.50 -0.64
C MET A 436 -15.19 30.85 -0.91
N LYS A 437 -15.67 31.56 -1.93
CA LYS A 437 -15.18 32.89 -2.33
C LYS A 437 -15.40 33.94 -1.25
N SER A 438 -16.53 33.88 -0.52
CA SER A 438 -16.81 34.78 0.60
C SER A 438 -15.80 34.65 1.74
N LEU A 439 -15.26 33.45 1.97
CA LEU A 439 -14.31 33.17 3.07
C LEU A 439 -12.93 33.80 2.82
N GLN A 440 -12.57 34.07 1.56
CA GLN A 440 -11.32 34.72 1.20
C GLN A 440 -11.27 36.19 1.60
N LYS A 441 -12.41 36.90 1.53
CA LYS A 441 -12.49 38.35 1.78
C LYS A 441 -12.16 38.74 3.22
N ASN A 442 -12.29 37.82 4.17
CA ASN A 442 -12.19 38.12 5.60
C ASN A 442 -10.79 37.92 6.21
N LYS A 443 -9.76 37.55 5.43
CA LYS A 443 -8.46 37.09 5.99
C LYS A 443 -7.20 37.49 5.20
N ALA A 444 -7.24 38.50 4.33
CA ALA A 444 -6.03 38.92 3.62
C ALA A 444 -5.01 39.55 4.58
N THR A 445 -4.05 38.76 5.07
CA THR A 445 -2.84 39.25 5.75
C THR A 445 -1.83 39.74 4.71
N LEU A 446 -1.03 40.74 5.06
CA LEU A 446 -0.01 41.38 4.20
C LEU A 446 1.02 40.40 3.58
N PHE A 447 1.11 39.17 4.12
CA PHE A 447 2.12 38.16 3.80
C PHE A 447 1.57 36.90 3.11
N ASP A 448 0.35 36.94 2.55
CA ASP A 448 -0.24 35.77 1.88
C ASP A 448 0.33 35.64 0.45
N GLU A 449 1.42 34.88 0.29
CA GLU A 449 2.25 34.85 -0.93
C GLU A 449 1.52 34.36 -2.20
N GLU A 450 0.38 33.65 -2.10
CA GLU A 450 -0.47 33.36 -3.26
C GLU A 450 -1.97 33.44 -2.94
N LYS A 451 -2.66 34.38 -3.62
CA LYS A 451 -4.12 34.52 -3.56
C LYS A 451 -4.82 33.33 -4.22
N THR A 452 -5.90 32.85 -3.59
CA THR A 452 -6.79 31.86 -4.20
C THR A 452 -7.50 32.48 -5.41
N LYS A 453 -7.53 31.76 -6.53
CA LYS A 453 -8.23 32.15 -7.75
C LYS A 453 -9.56 31.40 -7.83
N PHE A 454 -10.65 32.14 -7.98
CA PHE A 454 -12.00 31.61 -8.19
C PHE A 454 -12.37 31.87 -9.64
N LEU A 455 -12.47 30.82 -10.45
CA LEU A 455 -12.61 30.91 -11.90
C LEU A 455 -13.88 30.19 -12.35
N THR A 456 -14.58 30.75 -13.33
CA THR A 456 -15.52 29.96 -14.14
C THR A 456 -14.76 28.97 -15.01
N LEU A 457 -15.43 27.94 -15.54
CA LEU A 457 -14.80 27.02 -16.48
C LEU A 457 -14.18 27.75 -17.69
N THR A 458 -14.82 28.79 -18.22
CA THR A 458 -14.28 29.59 -19.34
C THR A 458 -13.00 30.30 -18.93
N GLN A 459 -13.01 31.00 -17.79
CA GLN A 459 -11.83 31.70 -17.27
C GLN A 459 -10.67 30.73 -16.96
N PHE A 460 -10.98 29.53 -16.46
CA PHE A 460 -9.96 28.50 -16.22
C PHE A 460 -9.25 28.10 -17.52
N LYS A 461 -9.98 27.92 -18.62
CA LYS A 461 -9.38 27.62 -19.94
C LYS A 461 -8.41 28.71 -20.41
N GLU A 462 -8.74 29.97 -20.16
CA GLU A 462 -7.90 31.12 -20.52
C GLU A 462 -6.59 31.18 -19.70
N THR A 463 -6.50 30.47 -18.57
CA THR A 463 -5.27 30.40 -17.75
C THR A 463 -4.27 29.36 -18.23
N ILE A 464 -4.64 28.52 -19.19
CA ILE A 464 -3.78 27.47 -19.76
C ILE A 464 -2.91 28.14 -20.81
N ILE A 465 -1.63 28.32 -20.51
CA ILE A 465 -0.62 28.90 -21.41
C ILE A 465 0.24 27.78 -21.98
#